data_AF-Q5C4J2-F1
#
_entry.id   AF-Q5C4J2-F1
#
_cell.length_a   1.000
_cell.length_b   1.000
_cell.length_c   1.000
_cell.angle_alpha   90.00
_cell.angle_beta   90.00
_cell.angle_gamma   90.00
#
_symmetry.space_group_name_H-M   'P 1'
#
loop_
_entity.id
_entity.type
_entity.pdbx_description
1 polymer ?
#
loop_
_entity_poly.entity_id
_entity_poly.type
_entity_poly.pdbx_seq_one_letter_code
_entity_poly.pdbx_strand_id
1 'polypeptide(L)'
;PASVTIFNLNCEPVHDFGTGSWNEIHFNPHGNLLLLAGLGNLPGDMCVWDFSTHERLSSFKTSDITSVQWLPDGEHLIFATTTPRLRVNNGFGIWHYSGKQLSYRPVERRAVPRLATPDLPAALDHELYQVSVIYPTKLGPAPVPKKFEPVNTTSGNKPASIYIPPILRNRSAVAVQSSKSSNVIDNSIISNHSSVDHNNCNIDMVNTGKISGSNQKVTLKSPNESLTKTPTTSNSECTYLTASDPKNQKQVNQICKKLTQIEKLKREQASGKILAFNQLDKVSSEKQLRDELAKLCI
;
A
#
# COMPACT_ATOMS: atom_id res chain seq x y z
N PRO A 1 19.20 -4.01 -16.91
CA PRO A 1 19.19 -3.09 -15.75
C PRO A 1 18.40 -1.83 -16.12
N ALA A 2 17.87 -1.10 -15.13
CA ALA A 2 17.42 0.26 -15.35
C ALA A 2 18.62 1.21 -15.31
N SER A 3 18.53 2.34 -15.99
CA SER A 3 19.43 3.50 -15.88
C SER A 3 18.63 4.71 -15.41
N VAL A 4 19.22 5.62 -14.64
CA VAL A 4 18.50 6.80 -14.11
C VAL A 4 19.31 8.06 -14.37
N THR A 5 18.79 8.90 -15.26
CA THR A 5 19.44 10.14 -15.71
C THR A 5 18.51 11.32 -15.45
N ILE A 6 19.02 12.39 -14.85
CA ILE A 6 18.29 13.65 -14.66
C ILE A 6 18.45 14.54 -15.89
N PHE A 7 17.36 15.19 -16.29
CA PHE A 7 17.31 16.16 -17.38
C PHE A 7 16.88 17.54 -16.87
N ASN A 8 17.35 18.60 -17.52
CA ASN A 8 16.91 19.97 -17.24
C ASN A 8 15.59 20.30 -17.97
N LEU A 9 15.11 21.54 -17.82
CA LEU A 9 13.89 22.04 -18.47
C LEU A 9 13.95 22.07 -20.02
N ASN A 10 15.16 22.03 -20.60
CA ASN A 10 15.38 21.95 -22.05
C ASN A 10 15.43 20.49 -22.56
N CYS A 11 15.23 19.50 -21.67
CA CYS A 11 15.45 18.08 -21.90
C CYS A 11 16.92 17.70 -22.22
N GLU A 12 17.89 18.48 -21.74
CA GLU A 12 19.32 18.15 -21.82
C GLU A 12 19.74 17.32 -20.59
N PRO A 13 20.55 16.25 -20.74
CA PRO A 13 20.97 15.42 -19.62
C PRO A 13 21.98 16.16 -18.73
N VAL A 14 21.72 16.18 -17.42
CA VAL A 14 22.53 16.90 -16.41
C VAL A 14 23.48 15.95 -15.67
N HIS A 15 22.99 14.77 -15.27
CA HIS A 15 23.75 13.77 -14.53
C HIS A 15 23.15 12.37 -14.73
N ASP A 16 23.98 11.33 -14.71
CA ASP A 16 23.57 9.92 -14.76
C ASP A 16 23.96 9.21 -13.47
N PHE A 17 22.96 8.77 -12.70
CA PHE A 17 23.12 8.01 -11.47
C PHE A 17 23.51 6.53 -11.75
N GLY A 18 23.68 6.17 -13.03
CA GLY A 18 24.18 4.89 -13.48
C GLY A 18 23.09 3.81 -13.54
N THR A 19 23.49 2.54 -13.45
CA THR A 19 22.60 1.40 -13.69
C THR A 19 22.40 0.49 -12.48
N GLY A 20 21.20 -0.07 -12.35
CA GLY A 20 20.82 -0.91 -11.21
C GLY A 20 19.58 -1.78 -11.46
N SER A 21 19.12 -2.47 -10.40
CA SER A 21 17.90 -3.30 -10.44
C SER A 21 16.67 -2.56 -9.89
N TRP A 22 16.52 -1.30 -10.28
CA TRP A 22 15.48 -0.38 -9.80
C TRP A 22 14.25 -0.33 -10.71
N ASN A 23 13.09 -0.01 -10.15
CA ASN A 23 11.83 0.28 -10.86
C ASN A 23 11.03 1.46 -10.28
N GLU A 24 11.38 1.95 -9.09
CA GLU A 24 10.72 3.09 -8.44
C GLU A 24 11.76 4.14 -8.01
N ILE A 25 11.34 5.40 -8.00
CA ILE A 25 12.17 6.58 -7.71
C ILE A 25 11.38 7.49 -6.77
N HIS A 26 11.97 7.83 -5.61
CA HIS A 26 11.27 8.53 -4.53
C HIS A 26 12.16 9.62 -3.90
N PHE A 27 11.77 10.89 -4.07
CA PHE A 27 12.36 12.01 -3.32
C PHE A 27 11.87 12.03 -1.87
N ASN A 28 12.73 12.47 -0.95
CA ASN A 28 12.29 12.84 0.40
C ASN A 28 11.46 14.15 0.39
N PRO A 29 10.69 14.48 1.45
CA PRO A 29 9.81 15.65 1.47
C PRO A 29 10.51 17.01 1.30
N HIS A 30 11.82 17.07 1.54
CA HIS A 30 12.64 18.27 1.39
C HIS A 30 13.30 18.39 0.00
N GLY A 31 13.20 17.36 -0.84
CA GLY A 31 13.77 17.31 -2.19
C GLY A 31 15.29 17.14 -2.28
N ASN A 32 16.01 17.01 -1.15
CA ASN A 32 17.47 16.91 -1.13
C ASN A 32 17.99 15.46 -1.19
N LEU A 33 17.17 14.46 -0.86
CA LEU A 33 17.53 13.04 -0.96
C LEU A 33 16.70 12.32 -2.03
N LEU A 34 17.38 11.52 -2.85
CA LEU A 34 16.81 10.72 -3.92
C LEU A 34 17.02 9.22 -3.64
N LEU A 35 15.93 8.48 -3.42
CA LEU A 35 15.95 7.02 -3.33
C LEU A 35 15.66 6.40 -4.70
N LEU A 36 16.56 5.53 -5.17
CA LEU A 36 16.32 4.59 -6.27
C LEU A 36 16.04 3.20 -5.66
N ALA A 37 14.90 2.60 -6.00
CA ALA A 37 14.37 1.40 -5.34
C ALA A 37 14.01 0.29 -6.33
N GLY A 38 14.43 -0.94 -6.03
CA GLY A 38 14.01 -2.16 -6.74
C GLY A 38 12.96 -2.95 -5.95
N LEU A 39 11.67 -2.67 -6.17
CA LEU A 39 10.55 -3.25 -5.40
C LEU A 39 9.81 -4.39 -6.10
N GLY A 40 9.16 -5.23 -5.29
CA GLY A 40 8.33 -6.35 -5.73
C GLY A 40 9.14 -7.56 -6.21
N ASN A 41 9.17 -7.80 -7.51
CA ASN A 41 9.86 -8.96 -8.11
C ASN A 41 11.34 -8.68 -8.45
N LEU A 42 11.88 -7.56 -7.95
CA LEU A 42 13.30 -7.21 -8.09
C LEU A 42 14.08 -7.60 -6.82
N PRO A 43 15.42 -7.71 -6.88
CA PRO A 43 16.23 -8.17 -5.77
C PRO A 43 16.23 -7.33 -4.48
N GLY A 44 15.40 -6.27 -4.36
CA GLY A 44 15.35 -5.40 -3.20
C GLY A 44 16.52 -4.42 -3.07
N ASP A 45 17.25 -4.15 -4.16
CA ASP A 45 18.39 -3.22 -4.17
C ASP A 45 17.91 -1.78 -3.98
N MET A 46 18.47 -1.08 -2.99
CA MET A 46 18.19 0.31 -2.64
C MET A 46 19.45 1.16 -2.78
N CYS A 47 19.28 2.41 -3.20
CA CYS A 47 20.37 3.36 -3.38
C CYS A 47 19.89 4.78 -3.04
N VAL A 48 20.49 5.43 -2.05
CA VAL A 48 20.17 6.82 -1.69
C VAL A 48 21.30 7.74 -2.12
N TRP A 49 20.92 8.82 -2.80
CA TRP A 49 21.81 9.88 -3.26
C TRP A 49 21.45 11.21 -2.62
N ASP A 50 22.46 12.04 -2.38
CA ASP A 50 22.28 13.48 -2.23
C ASP A 50 22.00 14.06 -3.61
N PHE A 51 20.90 14.78 -3.76
CA PHE A 51 20.46 15.34 -5.04
C PHE A 51 21.17 16.66 -5.39
N SER A 52 21.79 17.32 -4.41
CA SER A 52 22.49 18.59 -4.58
C SER A 52 23.97 18.40 -4.97
N THR A 53 24.63 17.38 -4.40
CA THR A 53 26.02 17.03 -4.75
C THR A 53 26.12 15.94 -5.82
N HIS A 54 25.03 15.23 -6.08
CA HIS A 54 24.99 13.97 -6.86
C HIS A 54 25.86 12.85 -6.27
N GLU A 55 26.11 12.85 -4.95
CA GLU A 55 26.90 11.80 -4.28
C GLU A 55 26.01 10.68 -3.73
N ARG A 56 26.48 9.44 -3.85
CA ARG A 56 25.77 8.25 -3.32
C ARG A 56 26.03 8.10 -1.82
N LEU A 57 25.08 8.55 -1.00
CA LEU A 57 25.13 8.47 0.46
C LEU A 57 25.00 7.03 0.99
N SER A 58 24.18 6.19 0.35
CA SER A 58 24.01 4.80 0.80
C SER A 58 23.64 3.85 -0.33
N SER A 59 23.96 2.57 -0.13
CA SER A 59 23.38 1.48 -0.90
C SER A 59 23.21 0.27 0.00
N PHE A 60 22.03 -0.33 -0.03
CA PHE A 60 21.65 -1.42 0.86
C PHE A 60 20.62 -2.33 0.18
N LYS A 61 20.30 -3.45 0.83
CA LYS A 61 19.40 -4.45 0.28
C LYS A 61 18.26 -4.73 1.26
N THR A 62 17.04 -4.70 0.74
CA THR A 62 15.83 -5.14 1.42
C THR A 62 15.34 -6.46 0.83
N SER A 63 14.28 -7.05 1.39
CA SER A 63 13.64 -8.26 0.85
C SER A 63 12.13 -8.08 0.85
N ASP A 64 11.47 -8.60 -0.19
CA ASP A 64 10.01 -8.71 -0.31
C ASP A 64 9.19 -7.40 -0.30
N ILE A 65 9.84 -6.24 -0.19
CA ILE A 65 9.18 -4.93 -0.09
C ILE A 65 8.38 -4.62 -1.36
N THR A 66 7.12 -4.25 -1.18
CA THR A 66 6.15 -3.94 -2.24
C THR A 66 5.76 -2.46 -2.29
N SER A 67 6.06 -1.70 -1.23
CA SER A 67 5.74 -0.28 -1.05
C SER A 67 6.79 0.44 -0.19
N VAL A 68 7.06 1.70 -0.51
CA VAL A 68 7.93 2.60 0.25
C VAL A 68 7.24 3.96 0.47
N GLN A 69 7.46 4.58 1.62
CA GLN A 69 7.07 5.96 1.89
C GLN A 69 8.11 6.65 2.77
N TRP A 70 8.54 7.86 2.38
CA TRP A 70 9.36 8.71 3.25
C TRP A 70 8.54 9.29 4.41
N LEU A 71 9.13 9.29 5.61
CA LEU A 71 8.59 9.98 6.78
C LEU A 71 8.80 11.51 6.65
N PRO A 72 8.00 12.34 7.36
CA PRO A 72 8.04 13.80 7.23
C PRO A 72 9.32 14.44 7.80
N ASP A 73 10.17 13.68 8.49
CA ASP A 73 11.51 14.11 8.87
C ASP A 73 12.45 14.21 7.66
N GLY A 74 12.18 13.46 6.59
CA GLY A 74 13.03 13.37 5.40
C GLY A 74 14.30 12.55 5.57
N GLU A 75 14.46 11.86 6.71
CA GLU A 75 15.60 10.99 7.03
C GLU A 75 15.19 9.50 7.10
N HIS A 76 13.92 9.22 7.42
CA HIS A 76 13.43 7.87 7.63
C HIS A 76 12.46 7.40 6.54
N LEU A 77 12.46 6.09 6.34
CA LEU A 77 11.71 5.37 5.31
C LEU A 77 10.85 4.30 5.98
N ILE A 78 9.56 4.28 5.67
CA ILE A 78 8.74 3.08 5.89
C ILE A 78 8.87 2.20 4.64
N PHE A 79 9.30 0.95 4.85
CA PHE A 79 9.15 -0.11 3.87
C PHE A 79 8.06 -1.08 4.33
N ALA A 80 7.22 -1.54 3.41
CA ALA A 80 6.14 -2.48 3.68
C ALA A 80 6.03 -3.58 2.60
N THR A 81 5.66 -4.77 3.06
CA THR A 81 5.36 -5.95 2.24
C THR A 81 3.85 -6.20 2.32
N THR A 82 3.16 -6.05 1.18
CA THR A 82 1.70 -5.88 1.13
C THR A 82 0.96 -6.81 0.17
N THR A 83 -0.16 -7.32 0.66
CA THR A 83 -1.21 -8.02 -0.08
C THR A 83 -2.01 -7.00 -0.92
N PRO A 84 -2.42 -7.31 -2.16
CA PRO A 84 -2.32 -8.60 -2.84
C PRO A 84 -1.03 -8.82 -3.65
N ARG A 85 -0.13 -7.82 -3.77
CA ARG A 85 1.09 -7.88 -4.61
C ARG A 85 2.04 -8.99 -4.15
N LEU A 86 2.21 -9.14 -2.84
CA LEU A 86 2.84 -10.31 -2.21
C LEU A 86 2.01 -10.78 -1.02
N ARG A 87 1.78 -12.10 -0.90
CA ARG A 87 0.96 -12.71 0.16
C ARG A 87 1.76 -13.51 1.20
N VAL A 88 3.08 -13.46 1.10
CA VAL A 88 4.04 -14.00 2.08
C VAL A 88 4.76 -12.85 2.77
N ASN A 89 5.32 -13.11 3.95
CA ASN A 89 6.19 -12.17 4.68
C ASN A 89 5.60 -10.75 4.86
N ASN A 90 4.27 -10.61 4.88
CA ASN A 90 3.62 -9.30 5.04
C ASN A 90 3.98 -8.70 6.40
N GLY A 91 4.27 -7.41 6.39
CA GLY A 91 4.92 -6.72 7.50
C GLY A 91 5.41 -5.35 7.07
N PHE A 92 5.84 -4.54 8.03
CA PHE A 92 6.36 -3.21 7.77
C PHE A 92 7.38 -2.82 8.83
N GLY A 93 8.22 -1.84 8.51
CA GLY A 93 9.23 -1.35 9.45
C GLY A 93 9.68 0.06 9.12
N ILE A 94 10.60 0.57 9.94
CA ILE A 94 11.21 1.88 9.77
C ILE A 94 12.71 1.68 9.59
N TRP A 95 13.26 2.29 8.55
CA TRP A 95 14.69 2.36 8.25
C TRP A 95 15.13 3.83 8.23
N HIS A 96 16.40 4.07 8.55
CA HIS A 96 17.07 5.34 8.26
C HIS A 96 17.66 5.30 6.84
N TYR A 97 17.80 6.44 6.15
CA TYR A 97 18.28 6.50 4.76
C TYR A 97 19.67 5.88 4.53
N SER A 98 20.48 5.73 5.59
CA SER A 98 21.75 4.97 5.56
C SER A 98 21.59 3.45 5.39
N GLY A 99 20.36 2.94 5.31
CA GLY A 99 20.04 1.51 5.21
C GLY A 99 19.89 0.80 6.57
N LYS A 100 20.10 1.49 7.69
CA LYS A 100 19.93 0.92 9.03
C LYS A 100 18.45 0.68 9.34
N GLN A 101 18.07 -0.58 9.52
CA GLN A 101 16.78 -0.97 10.08
C GLN A 101 16.68 -0.50 11.54
N LEU A 102 15.63 0.25 11.87
CA LEU A 102 15.35 0.72 13.24
C LEU A 102 14.26 -0.10 13.92
N SER A 103 13.24 -0.51 13.16
CA SER A 103 12.20 -1.43 13.63
C SER A 103 11.62 -2.23 12.48
N TYR A 104 11.09 -3.43 12.78
CA TYR A 104 10.27 -4.21 11.86
C TYR A 104 9.19 -4.94 12.65
N ARG A 105 7.98 -5.00 12.07
CA ARG A 105 6.80 -5.67 12.60
C ARG A 105 6.25 -6.58 11.50
N PRO A 106 6.47 -7.90 11.55
CA PRO A 106 5.70 -8.82 10.73
C PRO A 106 4.22 -8.74 11.14
N VAL A 107 3.32 -8.87 10.18
CA VAL A 107 1.90 -9.14 10.49
C VAL A 107 1.76 -10.62 10.83
N GLU A 108 0.93 -10.96 11.80
CA GLU A 108 0.68 -12.37 12.16
C GLU A 108 -0.22 -13.06 11.13
N ARG A 109 -0.26 -14.41 11.12
CA ARG A 109 -1.25 -15.13 10.33
C ARG A 109 -2.62 -15.02 11.01
N ARG A 110 -3.70 -14.93 10.23
CA ARG A 110 -5.04 -15.03 10.78
C ARG A 110 -5.22 -16.39 11.48
N ALA A 111 -5.70 -16.38 12.73
CA ALA A 111 -6.13 -17.61 13.40
C ALA A 111 -7.33 -18.28 12.70
N VAL A 112 -8.15 -17.50 11.99
CA VAL A 112 -9.27 -17.97 11.16
C VAL A 112 -9.06 -17.46 9.73
N PRO A 113 -8.73 -18.34 8.76
CA PRO A 113 -8.56 -17.97 7.36
C PRO A 113 -9.78 -17.22 6.79
N ARG A 114 -9.54 -16.20 5.96
CA ARG A 114 -10.62 -15.51 5.25
C ARG A 114 -11.04 -16.36 4.05
N LEU A 115 -12.33 -16.68 3.95
CA LEU A 115 -12.92 -17.32 2.78
C LEU A 115 -12.75 -16.45 1.53
N ALA A 116 -12.78 -17.06 0.34
CA ALA A 116 -12.74 -16.32 -0.91
C ALA A 116 -13.97 -15.41 -1.03
N THR A 117 -13.76 -14.14 -1.35
CA THR A 117 -14.79 -13.21 -1.80
C THR A 117 -14.61 -12.97 -3.31
N PRO A 118 -15.60 -12.42 -4.03
CA PRO A 118 -15.45 -12.16 -5.47
C PRO A 118 -14.21 -11.33 -5.82
N ASP A 119 -13.86 -10.38 -4.96
CA ASP A 119 -12.76 -9.43 -5.16
C ASP A 119 -11.40 -9.96 -4.68
N LEU A 120 -11.37 -10.94 -3.77
CA LEU A 120 -10.16 -11.39 -3.08
C LEU A 120 -10.16 -12.91 -2.83
N PRO A 121 -9.16 -13.67 -3.36
CA PRO A 121 -9.05 -15.11 -3.12
C PRO A 121 -8.91 -15.42 -1.62
N ALA A 122 -9.22 -16.65 -1.24
CA ALA A 122 -9.11 -17.10 0.16
C ALA A 122 -7.70 -16.86 0.71
N ALA A 123 -7.62 -16.33 1.93
CA ALA A 123 -6.36 -16.00 2.59
C ALA A 123 -6.18 -16.83 3.87
N LEU A 124 -5.22 -17.76 3.82
CA LEU A 124 -4.71 -18.49 4.98
C LEU A 124 -3.57 -17.75 5.68
N ASP A 125 -2.93 -16.82 4.97
CA ASP A 125 -1.69 -16.15 5.37
C ASP A 125 -1.92 -14.70 5.85
N HIS A 126 -0.80 -14.03 6.09
CA HIS A 126 -0.64 -12.67 6.53
C HIS A 126 -1.26 -11.65 5.53
N GLU A 127 -2.25 -10.85 5.95
CA GLU A 127 -2.87 -9.80 5.11
C GLU A 127 -2.48 -8.40 5.61
N LEU A 128 -1.57 -7.72 4.89
CA LEU A 128 -1.31 -6.28 5.06
C LEU A 128 -1.65 -5.55 3.77
N TYR A 129 -2.75 -4.80 3.71
CA TYR A 129 -3.17 -4.14 2.47
C TYR A 129 -2.43 -2.82 2.20
N GLN A 130 -2.26 -2.02 3.25
CA GLN A 130 -1.71 -0.67 3.16
C GLN A 130 -1.00 -0.32 4.46
N VAL A 131 0.08 0.45 4.34
CA VAL A 131 0.70 1.18 5.44
C VAL A 131 0.76 2.63 5.00
N SER A 132 0.27 3.53 5.84
CA SER A 132 0.23 4.96 5.55
C SER A 132 0.85 5.73 6.71
N VAL A 133 1.82 6.59 6.41
CA VAL A 133 2.16 7.67 7.33
C VAL A 133 0.97 8.63 7.39
N ILE A 134 0.22 8.58 8.48
CA ILE A 134 -0.75 9.64 8.80
C ILE A 134 0.07 10.82 9.31
N TYR A 135 0.44 11.71 8.39
CA TYR A 135 0.97 13.03 8.76
C TYR A 135 -0.02 13.71 9.70
N PRO A 136 0.42 14.38 10.78
CA PRO A 136 -0.46 15.11 11.67
C PRO A 136 -1.02 16.32 10.90
N THR A 137 -2.17 16.12 10.24
CA THR A 137 -2.92 17.19 9.58
C THR A 137 -3.16 18.29 10.62
N LYS A 138 -2.59 19.47 10.37
CA LYS A 138 -3.00 20.70 11.06
C LYS A 138 -4.41 21.02 10.60
N LEU A 139 -5.38 20.33 11.18
CA LEU A 139 -6.79 20.69 11.08
C LEU A 139 -6.89 22.16 11.49
N GLY A 140 -7.59 22.96 10.68
CA GLY A 140 -7.90 24.33 11.06
C GLY A 140 -8.65 24.36 12.39
N PRO A 141 -8.64 25.49 13.11
CA PRO A 141 -9.51 25.64 14.28
C PRO A 141 -10.92 25.27 13.87
N ALA A 142 -11.57 24.41 14.67
CA ALA A 142 -12.91 23.93 14.36
C ALA A 142 -13.85 25.15 14.11
N PRO A 143 -14.76 25.09 13.12
CA PRO A 143 -15.68 26.18 12.86
C PRO A 143 -16.36 26.58 14.17
N VAL A 144 -16.28 27.87 14.53
CA VAL A 144 -16.87 28.37 15.77
C VAL A 144 -18.35 27.94 15.75
N PRO A 145 -18.82 27.17 16.74
CA PRO A 145 -20.19 26.69 16.72
C PRO A 145 -21.10 27.92 16.71
N LYS A 146 -21.87 28.08 15.63
CA LYS A 146 -22.96 29.06 15.60
C LYS A 146 -23.74 28.93 16.90
N LYS A 147 -23.97 30.05 17.59
CA LYS A 147 -25.05 30.08 18.58
C LYS A 147 -26.30 29.59 17.86
N PHE A 148 -27.01 28.67 18.50
CA PHE A 148 -28.33 28.27 18.04
C PHE A 148 -29.25 29.49 18.14
N GLU A 149 -29.40 30.21 17.04
CA GLU A 149 -30.48 31.18 16.92
C GLU A 149 -31.80 30.39 16.98
N PRO A 150 -32.70 30.72 17.92
CA PRO A 150 -33.97 30.02 18.02
C PRO A 150 -34.74 30.18 16.71
N VAL A 151 -35.25 29.07 16.19
CA VAL A 151 -35.98 29.04 14.91
C VAL A 151 -37.26 29.87 15.05
N ASN A 152 -37.19 31.12 14.63
CA ASN A 152 -38.35 32.00 14.47
C ASN A 152 -39.14 31.57 13.23
N THR A 153 -39.90 30.48 13.38
CA THR A 153 -41.15 30.24 12.64
C THR A 153 -41.98 31.54 12.61
N THR A 154 -42.54 32.03 11.50
CA THR A 154 -42.93 31.36 10.25
C THR A 154 -42.87 32.27 9.01
N SER A 155 -42.59 31.64 7.88
CA SER A 155 -43.32 31.73 6.60
C SER A 155 -44.70 32.44 6.57
N GLY A 156 -44.95 33.24 5.51
CA GLY A 156 -46.32 33.45 4.96
C GLY A 156 -46.78 34.89 4.67
N ASN A 157 -46.75 35.27 3.38
CA ASN A 157 -47.65 36.26 2.77
C ASN A 157 -48.76 35.52 1.98
N LYS A 158 -49.86 36.18 1.62
CA LYS A 158 -51.06 35.47 1.13
C LYS A 158 -50.85 34.80 -0.24
N PRO A 159 -51.09 33.48 -0.41
CA PRO A 159 -51.51 32.49 0.57
C PRO A 159 -50.32 31.84 1.32
N ALA A 160 -50.29 31.72 2.65
CA ALA A 160 -51.22 32.21 3.69
C ALA A 160 -50.62 33.42 4.43
N SER A 161 -51.46 34.22 5.10
CA SER A 161 -51.09 35.56 5.61
C SER A 161 -51.74 35.89 6.94
N ILE A 162 -51.19 36.88 7.64
CA ILE A 162 -51.85 37.68 8.70
C ILE A 162 -52.63 36.78 9.67
N TYR A 163 -51.86 36.21 10.59
CA TYR A 163 -52.28 35.20 11.56
C TYR A 163 -53.31 35.72 12.58
N ILE A 164 -54.16 34.81 13.09
CA ILE A 164 -55.21 35.10 14.08
C ILE A 164 -54.96 34.25 15.36
N PRO A 165 -54.90 34.86 16.56
CA PRO A 165 -54.44 34.20 17.78
C PRO A 165 -55.45 33.21 18.39
N PRO A 166 -55.01 32.27 19.27
CA PRO A 166 -55.83 31.14 19.72
C PRO A 166 -57.17 31.50 20.37
N ILE A 167 -57.21 32.54 21.22
CA ILE A 167 -58.41 33.01 21.93
C ILE A 167 -59.47 33.58 20.95
N LEU A 168 -59.07 33.91 19.71
CA LEU A 168 -59.96 34.35 18.63
C LEU A 168 -60.41 33.22 17.70
N ARG A 169 -59.79 32.04 17.72
CA ARG A 169 -60.15 30.92 16.81
C ARG A 169 -61.58 30.39 16.99
N ASN A 170 -62.16 30.59 18.18
CA ASN A 170 -63.54 30.19 18.52
C ASN A 170 -64.47 31.38 18.83
N ARG A 171 -64.22 32.59 18.31
CA ARG A 171 -65.24 33.66 18.34
C ARG A 171 -66.13 33.57 17.11
N SER A 172 -67.44 33.52 17.32
CA SER A 172 -68.44 33.53 16.24
C SER A 172 -68.45 34.88 15.50
N ALA A 173 -68.89 34.87 14.25
CA ALA A 173 -68.77 36.00 13.31
C ALA A 173 -69.40 37.32 13.79
N VAL A 174 -70.37 37.25 14.73
CA VAL A 174 -71.09 38.42 15.28
C VAL A 174 -70.17 39.37 16.06
N ALA A 175 -69.13 38.84 16.73
CA ALA A 175 -68.29 39.63 17.64
C ALA A 175 -67.25 40.54 16.94
N VAL A 176 -67.14 40.49 15.61
CA VAL A 176 -66.09 41.20 14.84
C VAL A 176 -66.53 42.60 14.39
N GLN A 177 -67.82 42.91 14.43
CA GLN A 177 -68.36 44.17 13.88
C GLN A 177 -68.21 45.39 14.80
N SER A 178 -67.91 45.23 16.10
CA SER A 178 -68.09 46.28 17.12
C SER A 178 -66.86 47.13 17.46
N SER A 179 -65.66 46.84 16.94
CA SER A 179 -64.41 47.49 17.38
C SER A 179 -63.56 48.14 16.28
N LYS A 180 -64.10 48.41 15.09
CA LYS A 180 -63.43 49.14 14.00
C LYS A 180 -63.47 50.68 14.18
N SER A 181 -63.53 51.16 15.42
CA SER A 181 -64.10 52.48 15.76
C SER A 181 -63.21 53.40 16.61
N SER A 182 -61.95 53.04 16.87
CA SER A 182 -61.04 53.85 17.72
C SER A 182 -59.56 53.75 17.31
N ASN A 183 -58.91 54.91 17.14
CA ASN A 183 -57.47 55.09 16.85
C ASN A 183 -56.67 55.42 18.16
N VAL A 184 -55.38 55.79 18.04
CA VAL A 184 -54.64 56.88 18.80
C VAL A 184 -53.19 56.53 19.29
N ILE A 185 -52.18 57.12 18.60
CA ILE A 185 -50.95 57.85 19.09
C ILE A 185 -49.68 57.15 19.70
N ASP A 186 -48.52 57.64 19.20
CA ASP A 186 -47.10 57.82 19.68
C ASP A 186 -46.06 56.77 20.17
N ASN A 187 -44.91 56.80 19.46
CA ASN A 187 -43.50 57.06 19.88
C ASN A 187 -42.87 56.42 21.16
N SER A 188 -41.73 55.69 21.00
CA SER A 188 -40.35 56.27 21.12
C SER A 188 -39.18 55.26 21.33
N ILE A 189 -37.96 55.65 20.92
CA ILE A 189 -36.61 55.38 21.51
C ILE A 189 -35.83 54.03 21.30
N ILE A 190 -34.77 54.13 20.45
CA ILE A 190 -33.32 53.74 20.64
C ILE A 190 -32.82 52.25 20.58
N SER A 191 -32.34 51.86 19.37
CA SER A 191 -30.96 51.40 19.02
C SER A 191 -30.41 49.94 19.14
N ASN A 192 -29.64 49.59 18.08
CA ASN A 192 -28.28 48.97 18.05
C ASN A 192 -28.00 47.45 17.83
N HIS A 193 -27.23 47.21 16.75
CA HIS A 193 -26.08 46.29 16.56
C HIS A 193 -26.20 44.76 16.24
N SER A 194 -26.22 44.49 14.92
CA SER A 194 -25.22 43.74 14.11
C SER A 194 -24.97 42.21 14.19
N SER A 195 -24.72 41.63 12.99
CA SER A 195 -24.04 40.35 12.62
C SER A 195 -24.70 39.02 13.01
N VAL A 196 -25.14 38.13 12.09
CA VAL A 196 -24.44 37.39 10.98
C VAL A 196 -23.57 36.23 11.53
N ASP A 197 -23.79 34.93 11.28
CA ASP A 197 -24.12 34.12 10.06
C ASP A 197 -22.85 33.83 9.19
N HIS A 198 -22.63 32.75 8.41
CA HIS A 198 -23.40 31.81 7.55
C HIS A 198 -22.96 30.34 7.78
N ASN A 199 -23.50 29.24 7.22
CA ASN A 199 -24.82 28.94 6.62
C ASN A 199 -25.38 27.62 7.28
N ASN A 200 -25.20 26.34 6.87
CA ASN A 200 -24.78 25.59 5.65
C ASN A 200 -24.89 24.06 6.00
N CYS A 201 -24.95 23.03 5.14
CA CYS A 201 -25.59 22.73 3.84
C CYS A 201 -25.38 21.21 3.51
N ASN A 202 -26.30 20.47 2.84
CA ASN A 202 -25.93 19.20 2.15
C ASN A 202 -26.92 18.70 1.05
N ILE A 203 -26.36 17.93 0.09
CA ILE A 203 -26.93 16.87 -0.80
C ILE A 203 -27.63 17.23 -2.15
N ASP A 204 -26.96 16.75 -3.23
CA ASP A 204 -27.35 16.21 -4.57
C ASP A 204 -28.25 17.04 -5.55
N MET A 205 -28.22 16.89 -6.90
CA MET A 205 -27.96 15.70 -7.74
C MET A 205 -27.72 15.97 -9.27
N VAL A 206 -26.98 15.08 -9.98
CA VAL A 206 -27.17 14.60 -11.40
C VAL A 206 -26.54 15.26 -12.69
N ASN A 207 -25.66 14.46 -13.35
CA ASN A 207 -25.50 14.09 -14.80
C ASN A 207 -24.73 14.84 -15.95
N THR A 208 -24.18 13.96 -16.84
CA THR A 208 -23.67 14.09 -18.25
C THR A 208 -22.31 14.77 -18.52
N GLY A 209 -21.44 14.31 -19.44
CA GLY A 209 -21.33 13.00 -20.15
C GLY A 209 -20.43 12.98 -21.42
N LYS A 210 -19.81 11.82 -21.78
CA LYS A 210 -19.07 11.48 -23.05
C LYS A 210 -17.67 12.16 -23.27
N ILE A 211 -16.65 11.66 -24.01
CA ILE A 211 -16.38 10.34 -24.68
C ILE A 211 -14.85 10.12 -25.00
N SER A 212 -14.41 8.85 -25.06
CA SER A 212 -13.23 8.24 -25.77
C SER A 212 -11.75 8.55 -25.42
N GLY A 213 -10.93 7.49 -25.62
CA GLY A 213 -9.46 7.47 -25.70
C GLY A 213 -8.84 6.52 -24.65
N SER A 214 -7.92 5.59 -24.95
CA SER A 214 -7.39 5.00 -26.19
C SER A 214 -6.79 3.59 -25.83
N ASN A 215 -5.91 2.83 -26.52
CA ASN A 215 -5.06 2.96 -27.72
C ASN A 215 -4.47 1.56 -28.12
N GLN A 216 -3.68 1.49 -29.22
CA GLN A 216 -2.56 0.52 -29.45
C GLN A 216 -2.87 -1.00 -29.58
N LYS A 217 -2.01 -1.89 -30.14
CA LYS A 217 -0.87 -1.78 -31.11
C LYS A 217 -0.49 -3.18 -31.64
N VAL A 218 0.09 -3.24 -32.84
CA VAL A 218 0.61 -4.45 -33.56
C VAL A 218 1.91 -5.00 -32.93
N THR A 219 2.18 -6.33 -33.03
CA THR A 219 3.51 -6.94 -33.38
C THR A 219 3.37 -8.47 -33.67
N LEU A 220 4.25 -9.03 -34.49
CA LEU A 220 4.30 -10.44 -34.94
C LEU A 220 5.50 -11.25 -34.36
N LYS A 221 5.58 -12.54 -34.70
CA LYS A 221 6.55 -13.55 -34.20
C LYS A 221 7.97 -13.44 -34.81
N SER A 222 8.95 -14.02 -34.09
CA SER A 222 10.26 -14.54 -34.56
C SER A 222 10.62 -15.83 -33.74
N PRO A 223 11.73 -16.57 -33.99
CA PRO A 223 11.77 -17.66 -34.98
C PRO A 223 12.32 -19.02 -34.44
N ASN A 224 12.80 -19.89 -35.36
CA ASN A 224 13.04 -21.35 -35.21
C ASN A 224 14.31 -21.83 -34.44
N GLU A 225 14.35 -23.15 -34.23
CA GLU A 225 15.40 -24.01 -33.65
C GLU A 225 16.68 -24.18 -34.52
N SER A 226 17.77 -24.68 -33.91
CA SER A 226 18.53 -25.83 -34.47
C SER A 226 19.51 -26.50 -33.46
N LEU A 227 19.44 -27.84 -33.43
CA LEU A 227 20.45 -28.91 -33.19
C LEU A 227 21.87 -28.54 -32.65
N THR A 228 22.58 -29.37 -31.86
CA THR A 228 22.87 -30.81 -32.10
C THR A 228 23.20 -31.70 -30.88
N LYS A 229 22.63 -32.93 -30.91
CA LYS A 229 23.23 -34.26 -30.58
C LYS A 229 23.58 -34.66 -29.13
N THR A 230 23.54 -35.98 -28.91
CA THR A 230 23.60 -36.75 -27.63
C THR A 230 24.85 -37.65 -27.56
N PRO A 231 25.09 -38.39 -26.45
CA PRO A 231 24.53 -39.75 -26.36
C PRO A 231 23.91 -40.16 -25.00
N THR A 232 23.12 -41.23 -25.04
CA THR A 232 22.57 -42.06 -23.93
C THR A 232 23.72 -42.61 -23.04
N THR A 233 23.62 -42.96 -21.75
CA THR A 233 22.61 -43.66 -20.90
C THR A 233 23.02 -43.38 -19.42
N SER A 234 22.26 -43.58 -18.33
CA SER A 234 21.11 -44.45 -18.03
C SER A 234 20.16 -43.82 -17.00
N ASN A 235 18.90 -44.28 -16.97
CA ASN A 235 18.02 -44.04 -15.83
C ASN A 235 18.50 -44.84 -14.62
N SER A 236 18.63 -44.17 -13.47
CA SER A 236 18.67 -44.82 -12.15
C SER A 236 17.52 -44.26 -11.34
N GLU A 237 16.46 -45.06 -11.18
CA GLU A 237 15.27 -44.65 -10.45
C GLU A 237 15.59 -44.46 -8.96
N CYS A 238 15.15 -43.35 -8.37
CA CYS A 238 15.09 -43.23 -6.93
C CYS A 238 13.73 -43.75 -6.48
N THR A 239 13.68 -45.04 -6.14
CA THR A 239 12.47 -45.72 -5.67
C THR A 239 11.81 -44.93 -4.54
N TYR A 240 10.54 -44.58 -4.70
CA TYR A 240 9.81 -43.78 -3.71
C TYR A 240 9.64 -44.56 -2.40
N LEU A 241 10.51 -44.28 -1.43
CA LEU A 241 10.24 -44.57 -0.02
C LEU A 241 9.04 -43.71 0.42
N THR A 242 7.88 -44.33 0.48
CA THR A 242 6.65 -43.71 0.99
C THR A 242 6.77 -43.56 2.50
N ALA A 243 6.82 -42.32 2.99
CA ALA A 243 6.79 -42.08 4.43
C ALA A 243 5.43 -42.51 5.01
N SER A 244 5.44 -43.06 6.23
CA SER A 244 4.25 -43.55 6.95
C SER A 244 3.18 -42.47 7.18
N ASP A 245 3.52 -41.19 7.03
CA ASP A 245 2.69 -40.05 7.44
C ASP A 245 2.70 -38.90 6.40
N PRO A 246 1.53 -38.46 5.85
CA PRO A 246 1.47 -37.45 4.78
C PRO A 246 2.08 -36.08 5.10
N LYS A 247 2.25 -35.74 6.39
CA LYS A 247 2.85 -34.48 6.83
C LYS A 247 4.36 -34.42 6.55
N ASN A 248 5.07 -35.55 6.69
CA ASN A 248 6.53 -35.60 6.66
C ASN A 248 7.09 -35.62 5.22
N GLN A 249 6.28 -36.03 4.23
CA GLN A 249 6.70 -36.17 2.84
C GLN A 249 7.33 -34.89 2.24
N LYS A 250 6.91 -33.70 2.69
CA LYS A 250 7.51 -32.43 2.24
C LYS A 250 8.95 -32.24 2.75
N GLN A 251 9.25 -32.67 3.98
CA GLN A 251 10.58 -32.59 4.58
C GLN A 251 11.51 -33.65 3.98
N VAL A 252 11.02 -34.90 3.84
CA VAL A 252 11.69 -35.99 3.09
C VAL A 252 12.12 -35.50 1.69
N ASN A 253 11.18 -34.93 0.91
CA ASN A 253 11.46 -34.43 -0.44
C ASN A 253 12.46 -33.24 -0.46
N GLN A 254 12.58 -32.46 0.62
CA GLN A 254 13.60 -31.41 0.74
C GLN A 254 14.99 -31.98 1.11
N ILE A 255 15.05 -32.98 1.99
CA ILE A 255 16.31 -33.64 2.38
C ILE A 255 16.91 -34.38 1.18
N CYS A 256 16.11 -35.12 0.40
CA CYS A 256 16.58 -35.78 -0.82
C CYS A 256 17.15 -34.79 -1.86
N LYS A 257 16.58 -33.57 -1.95
CA LYS A 257 17.13 -32.50 -2.81
C LYS A 257 18.46 -31.95 -2.29
N LYS A 258 18.64 -31.83 -0.97
CA LYS A 258 19.95 -31.46 -0.38
C LYS A 258 20.99 -32.55 -0.63
N LEU A 259 20.65 -33.82 -0.43
CA LEU A 259 21.55 -34.95 -0.62
C LEU A 259 22.02 -35.09 -2.08
N THR A 260 21.13 -34.96 -3.07
CA THR A 260 21.51 -34.98 -4.50
C THR A 260 22.39 -33.78 -4.90
N GLN A 261 22.22 -32.61 -4.28
CA GLN A 261 23.13 -31.48 -4.45
C GLN A 261 24.53 -31.76 -3.86
N ILE A 262 24.59 -32.39 -2.68
CA ILE A 262 25.86 -32.78 -2.04
C ILE A 262 26.59 -33.86 -2.84
N GLU A 263 25.85 -34.83 -3.39
CA GLU A 263 26.42 -35.88 -4.24
C GLU A 263 27.06 -35.29 -5.51
N LYS A 264 26.44 -34.26 -6.12
CA LYS A 264 27.05 -33.49 -7.21
C LYS A 264 28.34 -32.78 -6.77
N LEU A 265 28.35 -32.13 -5.59
CA LEU A 265 29.55 -31.50 -5.06
C LEU A 265 30.68 -32.52 -4.80
N LYS A 266 30.36 -33.72 -4.31
CA LYS A 266 31.32 -34.83 -4.17
C LYS A 266 31.85 -35.33 -5.52
N ARG A 267 31.02 -35.40 -6.57
CA ARG A 267 31.48 -35.72 -7.93
C ARG A 267 32.39 -34.62 -8.50
N GLU A 268 32.10 -33.35 -8.23
CA GLU A 268 33.00 -32.25 -8.58
C GLU A 268 34.34 -32.32 -7.80
N GLN A 269 34.31 -32.63 -6.50
CA GLN A 269 35.51 -32.87 -5.69
C GLN A 269 36.36 -34.04 -6.22
N ALA A 270 35.72 -35.15 -6.60
CA ALA A 270 36.38 -36.33 -7.19
C ALA A 270 37.01 -36.02 -8.57
N SER A 271 36.49 -35.04 -9.31
CA SER A 271 37.11 -34.53 -10.54
C SER A 271 38.33 -33.60 -10.32
N GLY A 272 38.84 -33.52 -9.08
CA GLY A 272 40.03 -32.72 -8.74
C GLY A 272 39.75 -31.22 -8.56
N LYS A 273 38.48 -30.79 -8.59
CA LYS A 273 38.10 -29.39 -8.44
C LYS A 273 38.16 -28.97 -6.97
N ILE A 274 38.94 -27.94 -6.66
CA ILE A 274 39.01 -27.33 -5.33
C ILE A 274 37.66 -26.70 -4.99
N LEU A 275 36.98 -27.23 -3.96
CA LEU A 275 35.72 -26.68 -3.46
C LEU A 275 35.98 -25.52 -2.50
N ALA A 276 35.10 -24.52 -2.51
CA ALA A 276 35.12 -23.43 -1.53
C ALA A 276 34.68 -23.93 -0.14
N PHE A 277 35.11 -23.25 0.93
CA PHE A 277 34.76 -23.59 2.32
C PHE A 277 33.24 -23.83 2.52
N ASN A 278 32.41 -22.90 2.06
CA ASN A 278 30.93 -22.97 2.09
C ASN A 278 30.30 -24.12 1.28
N GLN A 279 31.09 -24.86 0.50
CA GLN A 279 30.69 -26.09 -0.20
C GLN A 279 31.17 -27.32 0.58
N LEU A 280 32.38 -27.27 1.18
CA LEU A 280 32.90 -28.32 2.04
C LEU A 280 32.02 -28.54 3.29
N ASP A 281 31.52 -27.46 3.91
CA ASP A 281 30.55 -27.54 5.02
C ASP A 281 29.23 -28.23 4.64
N LYS A 282 28.81 -28.12 3.37
CA LYS A 282 27.62 -28.81 2.87
C LYS A 282 27.91 -30.30 2.66
N VAL A 283 29.14 -30.65 2.27
CA VAL A 283 29.60 -32.03 2.13
C VAL A 283 29.80 -32.71 3.50
N SER A 284 30.28 -31.99 4.53
CA SER A 284 30.39 -32.55 5.89
C SER A 284 29.02 -32.78 6.54
N SER A 285 28.03 -31.92 6.24
CA SER A 285 26.64 -32.05 6.70
C SER A 285 25.88 -33.27 6.16
N GLU A 286 26.43 -34.01 5.18
CA GLU A 286 25.72 -35.12 4.51
C GLU A 286 25.24 -36.20 5.48
N LYS A 287 26.07 -36.58 6.46
CA LYS A 287 25.73 -37.66 7.40
C LYS A 287 24.49 -37.29 8.23
N GLN A 288 24.43 -36.07 8.74
CA GLN A 288 23.30 -35.58 9.53
C GLN A 288 22.00 -35.59 8.73
N LEU A 289 22.06 -35.24 7.44
CA LEU A 289 20.90 -35.29 6.54
C LEU A 289 20.44 -36.72 6.23
N ARG A 290 21.37 -37.70 6.15
CA ARG A 290 21.01 -39.13 6.03
C ARG A 290 20.38 -39.65 7.33
N ASP A 291 20.91 -39.27 8.48
CA ASP A 291 20.40 -39.66 9.80
C ASP A 291 19.03 -38.99 10.09
N GLU A 292 18.78 -37.77 9.59
CA GLU A 292 17.47 -37.10 9.61
C GLU A 292 16.46 -37.80 8.68
N LEU A 293 16.88 -38.14 7.46
CA LEU A 293 16.03 -38.87 6.50
C LEU A 293 15.59 -40.23 7.06
N ALA A 294 16.51 -40.98 7.68
CA ALA A 294 16.20 -42.27 8.29
C ALA A 294 15.14 -42.13 9.41
N LYS A 295 15.23 -41.09 10.25
CA LYS A 295 14.26 -40.81 11.32
C LYS A 295 12.88 -40.35 10.83
N LEU A 296 12.75 -39.93 9.57
CA LEU A 296 11.50 -39.48 8.96
C LEU A 296 10.84 -40.54 8.05
N CYS A 297 11.51 -41.68 7.86
CA CYS A 297 11.06 -42.81 7.05
C CYS A 297 10.79 -44.09 7.90
N ILE A 298 10.76 -43.94 9.23
CA ILE A 298 10.32 -44.95 10.21
C ILE A 298 8.93 -44.49 10.70
#